data_AF-A0A660S6P9-F1
#
_entry.id   AF-A0A660S6P9-F1
#
_cell.length_a   1.000
_cell.length_b   1.000
_cell.length_c   1.000
_cell.angle_alpha   90.00
_cell.angle_beta   90.00
_cell.angle_gamma   90.00
#
_symmetry.space_group_name_H-M   'P 1'
#
loop_
_entity.id
_entity.type
_entity.pdbx_description
1 polymer ?
#
loop_
_entity_poly.entity_id
_entity_poly.type
_entity_poly.pdbx_seq_one_letter_code
_entity_poly.pdbx_strand_id
1 'polypeptide(L)'
;MPKLFTFRGGIHPGEFKFTEKEAIEDLKAPETVYIPLSQHFGKPAKAVVKKGDRVYVGTLIGEPDGGFSASVHSSVSGTVKKI
;
A
#
# COMPACT_ATOMS: atom_id res chain seq x y z
N MET A 1 0.44 -43.98 -17.54
CA MET A 1 1.05 -43.46 -16.29
C MET A 1 0.23 -42.24 -15.86
N PRO A 2 -0.32 -42.17 -14.63
CA PRO A 2 -1.05 -40.98 -14.22
C PRO A 2 -0.06 -39.83 -14.01
N LYS A 3 -0.42 -38.65 -14.50
CA LYS A 3 0.37 -37.42 -14.43
C LYS A 3 0.46 -36.98 -12.97
N LEU A 4 1.62 -37.19 -12.34
CA LEU A 4 1.90 -36.71 -10.99
C LEU A 4 1.91 -35.17 -11.02
N PHE A 5 0.95 -34.52 -10.36
CA PHE A 5 1.00 -33.08 -10.12
C PHE A 5 2.25 -32.75 -9.30
N THR A 6 2.95 -31.65 -9.63
CA THR A 6 4.21 -31.24 -8.97
C THR A 6 4.02 -30.69 -7.55
N PHE A 7 2.78 -30.59 -7.08
CA PHE A 7 2.42 -30.21 -5.73
C PHE A 7 1.11 -30.89 -5.32
N ARG A 8 0.94 -31.12 -4.01
CA ARG A 8 -0.37 -31.42 -3.41
C ARG A 8 -1.22 -30.17 -3.65
N GLY A 9 -2.31 -30.25 -4.43
CA GLY A 9 -3.14 -29.09 -4.80
C GLY A 9 -3.51 -28.16 -3.63
N GLY A 10 -3.90 -26.93 -3.94
CA GLY A 10 -4.23 -25.90 -2.95
C GLY A 10 -5.67 -25.96 -2.41
N ILE A 11 -5.97 -25.07 -1.45
CA ILE A 11 -7.34 -24.87 -0.95
C ILE A 11 -8.07 -23.88 -1.89
N HIS A 12 -9.39 -24.03 -2.02
CA HIS A 12 -10.25 -22.98 -2.59
C HIS A 12 -10.94 -22.27 -1.41
N PRO A 13 -10.49 -21.07 -1.01
CA PRO A 13 -11.16 -20.31 0.04
C PRO A 13 -12.60 -19.99 -0.38
N GLY A 14 -13.49 -19.88 0.60
CA GLY A 14 -14.86 -19.42 0.35
C GLY A 14 -14.89 -18.02 -0.27
N GLU A 15 -15.88 -17.78 -1.12
CA GLU A 15 -16.05 -16.46 -1.75
C GLU A 15 -16.79 -15.50 -0.80
N PHE A 16 -16.15 -14.39 -0.44
CA PHE A 16 -16.70 -13.33 0.43
C PHE A 16 -17.18 -12.11 -0.37
N LYS A 17 -17.93 -12.35 -1.44
CA LYS A 17 -18.37 -11.34 -2.43
C LYS A 17 -19.69 -10.65 -2.03
N PHE A 18 -19.74 -10.09 -0.82
CA PHE A 18 -21.00 -9.58 -0.23
C PHE A 18 -21.69 -8.46 -1.02
N THR A 19 -20.93 -7.69 -1.80
CA THR A 19 -21.42 -6.49 -2.49
C THR A 19 -21.33 -6.60 -4.01
N GLU A 20 -21.27 -7.82 -4.56
CA GLU A 20 -21.01 -8.04 -6.00
C GLU A 20 -22.10 -7.48 -6.94
N LYS A 21 -23.29 -7.21 -6.43
CA LYS A 21 -24.45 -6.67 -7.18
C LYS A 21 -24.74 -5.20 -6.89
N GLU A 22 -24.00 -4.61 -5.96
CA GLU A 22 -24.19 -3.21 -5.56
C GLU A 22 -23.59 -2.27 -6.62
N ALA A 23 -24.15 -1.07 -6.73
CA ALA A 23 -23.60 -0.05 -7.61
C ALA A 23 -22.24 0.47 -7.08
N ILE A 24 -21.38 0.94 -7.99
CA ILE A 24 -20.16 1.65 -7.61
C ILE A 24 -20.55 3.03 -7.08
N GLU A 25 -20.02 3.40 -5.93
CA GLU A 25 -20.26 4.69 -5.28
C GLU A 25 -18.94 5.43 -5.05
N ASP A 26 -19.00 6.77 -5.09
CA ASP A 26 -17.87 7.62 -4.74
C ASP A 26 -17.65 7.62 -3.22
N LEU A 27 -16.48 7.13 -2.80
CA LEU A 27 -16.07 7.21 -1.40
C LEU A 27 -15.48 8.59 -1.12
N LYS A 28 -15.98 9.26 -0.06
CA LYS A 28 -15.33 10.48 0.44
C LYS A 28 -13.90 10.16 0.89
N ALA A 29 -12.96 11.04 0.57
CA ALA A 29 -11.59 10.92 1.04
C ALA A 29 -11.56 10.91 2.58
N PRO A 30 -10.81 9.99 3.20
CA PRO A 30 -10.71 9.95 4.66
C PRO A 30 -9.98 11.18 5.20
N GLU A 31 -10.34 11.62 6.40
CA GLU A 31 -9.70 12.78 7.05
C GLU A 31 -8.22 12.54 7.39
N THR A 32 -7.81 11.28 7.52
CA THR A 32 -6.43 10.89 7.82
C THR A 32 -6.12 9.57 7.13
N VAL A 33 -4.92 9.47 6.57
CA VAL A 33 -4.37 8.22 6.03
C VAL A 33 -3.05 7.89 6.72
N TYR A 34 -2.71 6.61 6.74
CA TYR A 34 -1.40 6.12 7.15
C TYR A 34 -0.71 5.56 5.92
N ILE A 35 0.49 6.05 5.62
CA ILE A 35 1.29 5.57 4.49
C ILE A 35 2.53 4.89 5.07
N PRO A 36 2.58 3.55 5.10
CA PRO A 36 3.75 2.82 5.56
C PRO A 36 4.97 3.16 4.71
N LEU A 37 6.13 3.33 5.33
CA LEU A 37 7.41 3.45 4.60
C LEU A 37 7.99 2.09 4.22
N SER A 38 7.40 1.00 4.72
CA SER A 38 7.72 -0.39 4.36
C SER A 38 6.56 -0.97 3.55
N GLN A 39 6.54 -0.68 2.24
CA GLN A 39 5.56 -1.23 1.27
C GLN A 39 6.20 -2.21 0.29
N HIS A 40 7.49 -2.46 0.43
CA HIS A 40 8.29 -3.31 -0.46
C HIS A 40 9.19 -4.24 0.35
N PHE A 41 9.68 -5.30 -0.29
CA PHE A 41 10.55 -6.31 0.33
C PHE A 41 11.85 -5.75 0.95
N GLY A 42 12.37 -4.67 0.36
CA GLY A 42 13.60 -4.01 0.79
C GLY A 42 13.54 -3.34 2.17
N LYS A 43 14.68 -2.84 2.65
CA LYS A 43 14.80 -2.03 3.87
C LYS A 43 13.81 -0.86 3.81
N PRO A 44 13.05 -0.52 4.88
CA PRO A 44 12.07 0.55 4.83
C PRO A 44 12.63 1.87 4.29
N ALA A 45 11.84 2.58 3.49
CA ALA A 45 12.22 3.88 2.96
C ALA A 45 12.48 4.87 4.12
N LYS A 46 13.49 5.71 3.97
CA LYS A 46 13.83 6.74 4.95
C LYS A 46 12.92 7.95 4.73
N ALA A 47 12.21 8.37 5.78
CA ALA A 47 11.33 9.54 5.69
C ALA A 47 12.11 10.79 5.27
N VAL A 48 11.58 11.54 4.29
CA VAL A 48 12.15 12.81 3.82
C VAL A 48 11.27 14.03 4.12
N VAL A 49 10.15 13.80 4.80
CA VAL A 49 9.27 14.84 5.34
C VAL A 49 9.38 14.88 6.86
N LYS A 50 8.76 15.88 7.49
CA LYS A 50 8.60 16.02 8.93
C LYS A 50 7.18 16.43 9.30
N LYS A 51 6.83 16.30 10.58
CA LYS A 51 5.55 16.78 11.11
C LYS A 51 5.36 18.27 10.76
N GLY A 52 4.18 18.60 10.22
CA GLY A 52 3.80 19.94 9.80
C GLY A 52 4.02 20.23 8.32
N ASP A 53 4.77 19.39 7.60
CA ASP A 53 4.99 19.61 6.17
C ASP A 53 3.69 19.46 5.38
N ARG A 54 3.52 20.33 4.37
CA ARG A 54 2.46 20.21 3.37
C ARG A 54 2.91 19.23 2.29
N VAL A 55 2.09 18.24 1.99
CA VAL A 55 2.29 17.29 0.90
C VAL A 55 1.14 17.36 -0.09
N TYR A 56 1.44 17.04 -1.33
CA TYR A 56 0.48 16.86 -2.41
C TYR A 56 0.49 15.41 -2.88
N VAL A 57 -0.55 14.98 -3.59
CA VAL A 57 -0.53 13.71 -4.33
C VAL A 57 0.74 13.64 -5.18
N GLY A 58 1.49 12.55 -5.05
CA GLY A 58 2.76 12.35 -5.75
C GLY A 58 3.99 12.99 -5.10
N THR A 59 3.84 13.67 -3.95
CA THR A 59 5.01 14.18 -3.20
C THR A 59 5.83 13.01 -2.66
N LEU A 60 7.15 13.03 -2.85
CA LEU A 60 8.06 12.05 -2.26
C LEU A 60 8.08 12.21 -0.73
N ILE A 61 7.73 11.17 0.01
CA ILE A 61 7.69 11.18 1.49
C ILE A 61 8.69 10.19 2.11
N GLY A 62 9.16 9.21 1.35
CA GLY A 62 10.26 8.33 1.73
C GLY A 62 11.21 8.07 0.57
N GLU A 63 12.52 8.28 0.79
CA GLU A 63 13.57 7.94 -0.17
C GLU A 63 14.08 6.50 0.06
N PRO A 64 14.57 5.81 -0.99
CA PRO A 64 15.16 4.49 -0.83
C PRO A 64 16.35 4.50 0.14
N ASP A 65 16.41 3.51 1.03
CA ASP A 65 17.53 3.35 1.98
C ASP A 65 18.25 2.03 1.73
N GLY A 66 19.37 2.09 0.99
CA GLY A 66 20.22 0.93 0.67
C GLY A 66 19.92 0.26 -0.68
N GLY A 67 20.60 -0.86 -0.94
CA GLY A 67 20.59 -1.53 -2.26
C GLY A 67 19.27 -2.21 -2.65
N PHE A 68 18.42 -2.51 -1.67
CA PHE A 68 17.06 -3.00 -1.90
C PHE A 68 16.10 -2.12 -1.10
N SER A 69 15.51 -1.13 -1.76
CA SER A 69 14.48 -0.22 -1.24
C SER A 69 13.81 0.48 -2.42
N ALA A 70 12.64 1.08 -2.22
CA ALA A 70 11.98 1.90 -3.24
C ALA A 70 11.42 3.21 -2.63
N SER A 71 11.12 4.17 -3.51
CA SER A 71 10.54 5.45 -3.11
C SER A 71 9.09 5.30 -2.70
N VAL A 72 8.67 6.03 -1.67
CA VAL A 72 7.28 6.11 -1.22
C VAL A 72 6.76 7.53 -1.42
N HIS A 73 5.60 7.65 -2.07
CA HIS A 73 4.97 8.93 -2.38
C HIS A 73 3.63 9.07 -1.66
N SER A 74 3.22 10.30 -1.38
CA SER A 74 1.92 10.59 -0.78
C SER A 74 0.79 10.26 -1.75
N SER A 75 -0.18 9.47 -1.31
CA SER A 75 -1.42 9.19 -2.05
C SER A 75 -2.47 10.30 -1.91
N VAL A 76 -2.25 11.26 -1.01
CA VAL A 76 -3.18 12.35 -0.71
C VAL A 76 -2.46 13.70 -0.61
N SER A 77 -3.21 14.78 -0.80
CA SER A 77 -2.77 16.13 -0.46
C SER A 77 -3.20 16.46 0.97
N GLY A 78 -2.31 17.01 1.79
CA GLY A 78 -2.59 17.25 3.20
C GLY A 78 -1.38 17.76 3.98
N THR A 79 -1.42 17.56 5.29
CA THR A 79 -0.34 17.98 6.20
C THR A 79 0.11 16.80 7.05
N VAL A 80 1.43 16.58 7.14
CA VAL A 80 2.01 15.45 7.88
C VAL A 80 1.74 15.62 9.38
N LYS A 81 0.94 14.73 9.96
CA LYS A 81 0.56 14.78 11.39
C LYS A 81 1.61 14.13 12.30
N LYS A 82 2.20 13.03 11.85
CA LYS A 82 3.21 12.21 12.55
C LYS A 82 4.00 11.39 11.53
N ILE A 83 5.24 11.04 11.88
CA ILE A 83 6.07 10.03 11.23
C ILE A 83 6.31 8.92 12.24
#